data_AF-A0A2E1ZAR4-F1
#
_entry.id   AF-A0A2E1ZAR4-F1
#
_cell.length_a   1.000
_cell.length_b   1.000
_cell.length_c   1.000
_cell.angle_alpha   90.00
_cell.angle_beta   90.00
_cell.angle_gamma   90.00
#
_symmetry.space_group_name_H-M   'P 1'
#
loop_
_entity.id
_entity.type
_entity.pdbx_description
1 polymer ?
#
loop_
_entity_poly.entity_id
_entity_poly.type
_entity_poly.pdbx_seq_one_letter_code
_entity_poly.pdbx_strand_id
1 'polypeptide(L)'
;MAMVDQESVKELGSTGCYLQYDHFGSFEDSLMIYKDKPALAQNDNDRLESLRTLVELGYEDRLLVSQDVCIQIQRIKYGGKGYAHLVTNIADRMLSMGLDKSVIKKIFIENPARILTFKNGAI
;
A
#
# COMPACT_ATOMS: atom_id res chain seq x y z
N MET A 1 -1.62 1.67 11.58
CA MET A 1 -0.40 2.48 11.46
C MET A 1 -0.10 2.62 9.97
N ALA A 2 -0.57 3.72 9.42
CA ALA A 2 -0.16 4.34 8.18
C ALA A 2 -0.20 5.84 8.50
N MET A 3 0.72 6.62 7.94
CA MET A 3 0.95 7.99 8.38
C MET A 3 -0.31 8.83 8.19
N VAL A 4 -0.94 9.21 9.30
CA VAL A 4 -2.10 10.13 9.30
C VAL A 4 -1.66 11.53 8.86
N ASP A 5 -0.37 11.85 9.02
CA ASP A 5 0.21 13.11 8.61
C ASP A 5 0.60 13.11 7.12
N GLN A 6 -0.23 13.75 6.32
CA GLN A 6 -0.02 13.95 4.89
C GLN A 6 1.21 14.81 4.59
N GLU A 7 1.63 15.70 5.50
CA GLU A 7 2.82 16.53 5.28
C GLU A 7 4.09 15.68 5.33
N SER A 8 4.26 14.87 6.37
CA SER A 8 5.37 13.92 6.46
C SER A 8 5.41 12.94 5.28
N VAL A 9 4.24 12.47 4.81
CA VAL A 9 4.18 11.57 3.64
C VAL A 9 4.72 12.27 2.38
N LYS A 10 4.37 13.54 2.16
CA LYS A 10 4.87 14.35 1.04
C LYS A 10 6.36 14.64 1.17
N GLU A 11 6.81 14.98 2.37
CA GLU A 11 8.22 15.21 2.66
C GLU A 11 9.04 13.96 2.32
N LEU A 12 8.61 12.79 2.80
CA LEU A 12 9.26 11.52 2.48
C LEU A 12 9.23 11.22 0.98
N GLY A 13 8.09 11.41 0.31
CA GLY A 13 7.95 11.23 -1.13
C GLY A 13 8.97 12.07 -1.93
N SER A 14 9.23 13.31 -1.48
CA SER A 14 10.20 14.21 -2.11
C SER A 14 11.65 13.73 -2.03
N THR A 15 11.99 12.85 -1.08
CA THR A 15 13.34 12.28 -0.95
C THR A 15 13.66 11.25 -2.03
N GLY A 16 12.66 10.76 -2.76
CA GLY A 16 12.80 9.69 -3.75
C GLY A 16 12.84 8.28 -3.15
N CYS A 17 12.59 8.13 -1.86
CA CYS A 17 12.40 6.83 -1.23
C CYS A 17 11.11 6.14 -1.76
N TYR A 18 11.02 4.83 -1.56
CA TYR A 18 9.77 4.11 -1.84
C TYR A 18 8.81 4.25 -0.66
N LEU A 19 7.54 4.57 -0.98
CA LEU A 19 6.44 4.62 -0.02
C LEU A 19 5.63 3.34 -0.15
N GLN A 20 5.69 2.49 0.88
CA GLN A 20 5.05 1.18 0.90
C GLN A 20 3.77 1.22 1.75
N TYR A 21 2.65 0.85 1.12
CA TYR A 21 1.36 0.65 1.76
C TYR A 21 1.08 -0.84 1.85
N ASP A 22 1.50 -1.47 2.94
CA ASP A 22 1.56 -2.93 3.07
C ASP A 22 0.43 -3.55 3.87
N HIS A 23 -0.58 -2.81 4.33
CA HIS A 23 -1.64 -3.37 5.17
C HIS A 23 -2.98 -3.59 4.44
N PHE A 24 -2.98 -3.76 3.11
CA PHE A 24 -4.23 -4.03 2.38
C PHE A 24 -4.92 -5.31 2.85
N GLY A 25 -6.23 -5.22 3.07
CA GLY A 25 -7.07 -6.32 3.53
C GLY A 25 -6.99 -6.60 5.03
N SER A 26 -6.29 -5.75 5.80
CA SER A 26 -6.24 -5.83 7.26
C SER A 26 -7.04 -4.68 7.90
N PHE A 27 -7.67 -4.97 9.04
CA PHE A 27 -8.20 -3.97 9.98
C PHE A 27 -9.28 -3.01 9.44
N GLU A 28 -10.20 -3.48 8.58
CA GLU A 28 -11.20 -2.60 7.95
C GLU A 28 -12.27 -2.04 8.91
N ASP A 29 -12.48 -2.70 10.04
CA ASP A 29 -13.65 -2.56 10.91
C ASP A 29 -13.31 -2.70 12.40
N SER A 30 -12.02 -2.71 12.74
CA SER A 30 -11.53 -2.96 14.11
C SER A 30 -10.77 -1.78 14.70
N LEU A 31 -11.16 -1.37 15.92
CA LEU A 31 -10.29 -0.57 16.79
C LEU A 31 -9.04 -1.41 17.09
N MET A 32 -7.87 -0.95 16.65
CA MET A 32 -6.61 -1.61 16.96
C MET A 32 -6.10 -1.10 18.30
N ILE A 33 -5.70 -2.00 19.19
CA ILE A 33 -4.88 -1.63 20.35
C ILE A 33 -3.42 -1.83 19.96
N TYR A 34 -2.68 -0.73 19.84
CA TYR A 34 -1.26 -0.75 19.54
C TYR A 34 -0.49 -0.10 20.70
N LYS A 35 0.42 -0.85 21.32
CA LYS A 35 1.17 -0.40 22.52
C LYS A 35 0.24 0.18 23.59
N ASP A 36 -0.83 -0.55 23.89
CA ASP A 36 -1.87 -0.20 24.88
C ASP A 36 -2.64 1.09 24.58
N LYS A 37 -2.56 1.60 23.34
CA LYS A 37 -3.31 2.78 22.90
C LYS A 37 -4.30 2.41 21.79
N PRO A 38 -5.52 2.96 21.81
CA PRO A 38 -6.42 2.84 20.68
C PRO A 38 -5.83 3.59 19.49
N ALA A 39 -5.69 2.88 18.38
CA ALA A 39 -5.31 3.43 17.10
C ALA A 39 -6.46 3.21 16.12
N LEU A 40 -6.86 4.28 15.43
CA LEU A 40 -7.71 4.15 14.27
C LEU A 40 -6.92 3.42 13.19
N ALA A 41 -7.29 2.18 12.93
CA ALA A 41 -6.75 1.47 11.80
C ALA A 41 -7.33 2.09 10.54
N GLN A 42 -6.47 2.52 9.63
CA GLN A 42 -6.92 2.85 8.28
C GLN A 42 -7.48 1.58 7.63
N ASN A 43 -8.56 1.71 6.88
CA ASN A 43 -9.13 0.65 6.05
C ASN A 43 -8.54 0.73 4.61
N ASP A 44 -8.99 -0.15 3.71
CA ASP A 44 -8.46 -0.14 2.34
C ASP A 44 -8.82 1.14 1.56
N ASN A 45 -9.97 1.78 1.82
CA ASN A 45 -10.35 3.05 1.18
C ASN A 45 -9.43 4.19 1.61
N ASP A 46 -9.10 4.28 2.90
CA ASP A 46 -8.19 5.32 3.40
C ASP A 46 -6.80 5.20 2.75
N ARG A 47 -6.32 3.97 2.57
CA ARG A 47 -5.05 3.69 1.87
C ARG A 47 -5.13 4.05 0.39
N LEU A 48 -6.21 3.69 -0.28
CA LEU A 48 -6.43 4.02 -1.69
C LEU A 48 -6.49 5.53 -1.91
N GLU A 49 -7.14 6.27 -1.03
CA GLU A 49 -7.24 7.72 -1.12
C GLU A 49 -5.87 8.38 -0.92
N SER A 50 -5.06 7.85 0.00
CA SER A 50 -3.69 8.30 0.17
C SER A 50 -2.83 7.99 -1.07
N LEU A 51 -2.98 6.81 -1.67
CA LEU A 51 -2.29 6.46 -2.93
C LEU A 51 -2.72 7.38 -4.07
N ARG A 52 -4.02 7.65 -4.22
CA ARG A 52 -4.54 8.57 -5.24
C ARG A 52 -3.93 9.96 -5.09
N THR A 53 -3.89 10.50 -3.88
CA THR A 53 -3.26 11.78 -3.58
C THR A 53 -1.77 11.80 -3.97
N LEU A 54 -1.03 10.74 -3.65
CA LEU A 54 0.39 10.63 -4.01
C LEU A 54 0.61 10.54 -5.53
N VAL A 55 -0.28 9.86 -6.25
CA VAL A 55 -0.26 9.80 -7.72
C VAL A 55 -0.54 11.18 -8.31
N GLU A 56 -1.53 11.92 -7.79
CA GLU A 56 -1.85 13.29 -8.24
C GLU A 56 -0.67 14.26 -8.01
N LEU A 57 0.18 13.97 -7.04
CA LEU A 57 1.41 14.73 -6.76
C LEU A 57 2.64 14.25 -7.56
N GLY A 58 2.50 13.23 -8.41
CA GLY A 58 3.56 12.74 -9.30
C GLY A 58 4.54 11.75 -8.67
N TYR A 59 4.16 11.07 -7.59
CA TYR A 59 5.03 10.11 -6.88
C TYR A 59 4.83 8.64 -7.31
N GLU A 60 4.12 8.37 -8.40
CA GLU A 60 3.67 7.01 -8.74
C GLU A 60 4.80 6.01 -9.02
N ASP A 61 5.99 6.47 -9.42
CA ASP A 61 7.19 5.65 -9.68
C ASP A 61 7.86 5.09 -8.41
N ARG A 62 7.38 5.51 -7.23
CA ARG A 62 7.93 5.13 -5.93
C ARG A 62 6.89 4.53 -4.99
N LEU A 63 5.71 4.18 -5.49
CA LEU A 63 4.65 3.54 -4.69
C LEU A 63 4.76 2.01 -4.73
N LEU A 64 4.61 1.38 -3.57
CA LEU A 64 4.52 -0.08 -3.40
C LEU A 64 3.29 -0.43 -2.57
N VAL A 65 2.70 -1.60 -2.84
CA VAL A 65 1.56 -2.12 -2.08
C VAL A 65 1.78 -3.57 -1.67
N SER A 66 1.27 -3.96 -0.51
CA SER A 66 1.29 -5.33 0.01
C SER A 66 0.15 -5.54 1.03
N GLN A 67 0.06 -6.73 1.64
CA GLN A 67 -0.95 -7.07 2.66
C GLN A 67 -0.38 -7.35 4.07
N ASP A 68 0.95 -7.46 4.18
CA ASP A 68 1.65 -7.75 5.44
C ASP A 68 1.03 -8.94 6.18
N VAL A 69 0.89 -10.06 5.44
CA VAL A 69 0.34 -11.29 6.00
C VAL A 69 1.37 -11.90 6.95
N CYS A 70 1.22 -11.61 8.23
CA CYS A 70 2.11 -12.05 9.31
C CYS A 70 1.38 -12.81 10.43
N ILE A 71 0.04 -12.79 10.46
CA ILE A 71 -0.78 -13.50 11.46
C ILE A 71 -1.84 -14.41 10.81
N GLN A 72 -2.22 -15.48 11.52
CA GLN A 72 -3.06 -16.53 10.94
C GLN A 72 -4.42 -16.03 10.41
N ILE A 73 -5.01 -15.05 11.10
CA ILE A 73 -6.34 -14.51 10.80
C ILE A 73 -6.41 -13.76 9.47
N GLN A 74 -5.28 -13.33 8.90
CA GLN A 74 -5.25 -12.65 7.60
C GLN A 74 -5.43 -13.61 6.42
N ARG A 75 -5.30 -14.93 6.64
CA ARG A 75 -5.41 -15.94 5.57
C ARG A 75 -6.87 -16.35 5.34
N ILE A 76 -7.21 -16.68 4.09
CA ILE A 76 -8.55 -17.13 3.66
C ILE A 76 -9.08 -18.29 4.51
N LYS A 77 -8.20 -19.24 4.88
CA LYS A 77 -8.56 -20.38 5.75
C LYS A 77 -9.19 -19.97 7.09
N TYR A 78 -8.89 -18.76 7.58
CA TYR A 78 -9.34 -18.25 8.87
C TYR A 78 -10.27 -17.03 8.72
N GLY A 79 -10.84 -16.81 7.52
CA GLY A 79 -11.78 -15.71 7.26
C GLY A 79 -11.12 -14.39 6.85
N GLY A 80 -9.79 -14.31 6.76
CA GLY A 80 -9.09 -13.14 6.25
C GLY A 80 -9.09 -13.07 4.71
N LYS A 81 -8.62 -11.94 4.16
CA LYS A 81 -8.68 -11.70 2.71
C LYS A 81 -7.59 -12.41 1.90
N GLY A 82 -6.48 -12.78 2.53
CA GLY A 82 -5.35 -13.50 1.92
C GLY A 82 -4.61 -12.74 0.81
N TYR A 83 -3.68 -13.44 0.16
CA TYR A 83 -2.74 -12.85 -0.79
C TYR A 83 -3.37 -12.41 -2.12
N ALA A 84 -4.51 -12.98 -2.51
CA ALA A 84 -5.17 -12.62 -3.77
C ALA A 84 -5.87 -11.26 -3.71
N HIS A 85 -6.17 -10.75 -2.51
CA HIS A 85 -6.96 -9.53 -2.29
C HIS A 85 -6.47 -8.30 -3.06
N LEU A 86 -5.15 -8.15 -3.23
CA LEU A 86 -4.59 -7.04 -3.99
C LEU A 86 -5.05 -7.08 -5.45
N VAL A 87 -4.93 -8.24 -6.09
CA VAL A 87 -5.21 -8.39 -7.52
C VAL A 87 -6.68 -8.61 -7.82
N THR A 88 -7.44 -9.22 -6.90
CA THR A 88 -8.87 -9.53 -7.11
C THR A 88 -9.84 -8.46 -6.60
N ASN A 89 -9.35 -7.44 -5.90
CA ASN A 89 -10.22 -6.40 -5.33
C ASN A 89 -9.56 -5.01 -5.35
N ILE A 90 -8.33 -4.88 -4.86
CA ILE A 90 -7.69 -3.56 -4.76
C ILE A 90 -7.40 -2.97 -6.14
N ALA A 91 -6.96 -3.79 -7.12
CA ALA A 91 -6.75 -3.34 -8.49
C ALA A 91 -8.03 -2.77 -9.14
N ASP A 92 -9.17 -3.46 -8.97
CA ASP A 92 -10.46 -2.99 -9.50
C ASP A 92 -10.92 -1.69 -8.80
N ARG A 93 -10.68 -1.58 -7.50
CA ARG A 93 -10.99 -0.35 -6.75
C ARG A 93 -10.11 0.82 -7.18
N MET A 94 -8.82 0.61 -7.44
CA MET A 94 -7.95 1.64 -8.02
C MET A 94 -8.50 2.16 -9.34
N LEU A 95 -8.94 1.27 -10.24
CA LEU A 95 -9.58 1.66 -11.51
C LEU A 95 -10.86 2.46 -11.26
N SER A 96 -11.72 2.01 -10.34
CA SER A 96 -12.97 2.70 -10.00
C SER A 96 -12.76 4.11 -9.42
N MET A 97 -11.60 4.34 -8.79
CA MET A 97 -11.18 5.64 -8.24
C MET A 97 -10.47 6.53 -9.27
N GLY A 98 -10.38 6.10 -10.53
CA GLY A 98 -9.82 6.90 -11.62
C GLY A 98 -8.30 6.78 -11.78
N LEU A 99 -7.63 5.82 -11.14
CA LEU A 99 -6.22 5.56 -11.42
C LEU A 99 -6.08 4.86 -12.78
N ASP A 100 -5.18 5.38 -13.61
CA ASP A 100 -4.89 4.79 -14.91
C ASP A 100 -4.26 3.40 -14.81
N LYS A 101 -4.55 2.55 -15.79
CA LYS A 101 -3.94 1.21 -15.90
C LYS A 101 -2.40 1.25 -15.93
N SER A 102 -1.82 2.32 -16.47
CA SER A 102 -0.37 2.54 -16.46
C SER A 102 0.18 2.75 -15.04
N VAL A 103 -0.51 3.53 -14.21
CA VAL A 103 -0.16 3.73 -12.79
C VAL A 103 -0.28 2.43 -12.02
N ILE A 104 -1.37 1.68 -12.22
CA ILE A 104 -1.56 0.37 -11.56
C ILE A 104 -0.43 -0.59 -11.97
N LYS A 105 -0.04 -0.60 -13.26
CA LYS A 105 1.08 -1.40 -13.75
C LYS A 105 2.41 -1.00 -13.08
N LYS A 106 2.66 0.31 -12.88
CA LYS A 106 3.82 0.77 -12.11
C LYS A 106 3.81 0.17 -10.71
N ILE A 107 2.71 0.32 -9.99
CA ILE A 107 2.57 -0.13 -8.59
C ILE A 107 2.72 -1.65 -8.44
N PHE A 108 2.09 -2.45 -9.32
CA PHE A 108 2.02 -3.90 -9.18
C PHE A 108 3.19 -4.64 -9.82
N ILE A 109 3.85 -4.05 -10.81
CA ILE A 109 4.84 -4.74 -11.64
C ILE A 109 6.16 -3.98 -11.68
N GLU A 110 6.15 -2.74 -12.18
CA GLU A 110 7.40 -2.06 -12.55
C GLU A 110 8.19 -1.57 -11.33
N ASN A 111 7.51 -1.02 -10.33
CA ASN A 111 8.12 -0.52 -9.11
C ASN A 111 8.72 -1.67 -8.27
N PRO A 112 7.98 -2.78 -7.97
CA PRO A 112 8.56 -3.95 -7.32
C PRO A 112 9.73 -4.54 -8.10
N ALA A 113 9.62 -4.69 -9.42
CA ALA A 113 10.72 -5.18 -10.25
C ALA A 113 11.96 -4.29 -10.13
N ARG A 114 11.79 -2.97 -10.15
CA ARG A 114 12.89 -2.00 -10.07
C ARG A 114 13.60 -2.03 -8.72
N ILE A 115 12.86 -2.04 -7.61
CA ILE A 115 13.45 -1.99 -6.26
C ILE A 115 14.08 -3.33 -5.83
N LEU A 116 13.53 -4.46 -6.31
CA LEU A 116 14.05 -5.80 -5.97
C LEU A 116 15.14 -6.28 -6.93
N THR A 117 15.44 -5.52 -7.99
CA THR A 117 16.54 -5.85 -8.89
C THR A 117 17.86 -5.43 -8.27
N PHE A 118 18.73 -6.41 -8.02
CA PHE A 118 20.14 -6.14 -7.75
C PHE A 118 20.83 -5.69 -9.04
N LYS A 119 21.53 -4.56 -8.99
CA LYS A 119 22.52 -4.23 -10.03
C LYS A 119 23.82 -4.94 -9.68
N ASN A 120 24.38 -5.70 -10.61
CA ASN A 120 25.77 -6.16 -10.48
C ASN A 120 26.69 -4.91 -10.50
N GLY A 121 27.17 -4.47 -9.34
CA GLY A 121 28.38 -3.63 -9.27
C GLY A 121 29.61 -4.53 -9.50
N ALA A 122 30.67 -4.20 -10.23
CA ALA A 122 31.25 -2.88 -10.47
C ALA A 122 31.18 -2.02 -9.20
N ILE A 123 32.09 -2.34 -8.28
CA ILE A 123 32.57 -1.46 -7.21
C ILE A 123 33.32 -0.30 -7.86
#